data_AF-A0AA48H1R7-F1
#
_entry.id   AF-A0AA48H1R7-F1
#
_cell.length_a   1.000
_cell.length_b   1.000
_cell.length_c   1.000
_cell.angle_alpha   90.00
_cell.angle_beta   90.00
_cell.angle_gamma   90.00
#
_symmetry.space_group_name_H-M   'P 1'
#
loop_
_entity.id
_entity.type
_entity.pdbx_description
1 polymer ?
#
loop_
_entity_poly.entity_id
_entity_poly.type
_entity_poly.pdbx_seq_one_letter_code
_entity_poly.pdbx_strand_id
1 'polypeptide(L)' 'MSVISPIACLMGRHEPLRRNVEWNGLHYVGNCRHCGKEIVRLSHRKWREKLSEAG' A
#
# COMPACT_ATOMS: atom_id res chain seq x y z
N MET A 1 -17.08 -7.20 -3.27
CA MET A 1 -15.75 -7.35 -3.89
C MET A 1 -15.39 -6.02 -4.54
N SER A 2 -14.47 -5.24 -3.97
CA SER A 2 -14.06 -3.97 -4.57
C SER A 2 -13.04 -4.24 -5.67
N VAL A 3 -13.50 -4.14 -6.92
CA VAL A 3 -12.66 -4.12 -8.12
C VAL A 3 -11.95 -2.77 -8.19
N ILE A 4 -10.94 -2.59 -7.34
CA ILE A 4 -10.04 -1.45 -7.47
C ILE A 4 -9.12 -1.80 -8.65
N SER A 5 -9.30 -1.10 -9.77
CA SER A 5 -8.54 -1.34 -11.00
C SER A 5 -7.04 -1.01 -10.78
N PRO A 6 -6.09 -1.69 -11.45
CA PRO A 6 -4.67 -1.30 -11.43
C PRO A 6 -4.43 0.17 -11.81
N ILE A 7 -5.35 0.80 -12.53
CA ILE A 7 -5.34 2.23 -12.87
C ILE A 7 -5.38 3.12 -11.60
N ALA A 8 -6.05 2.67 -10.54
CA ALA A 8 -6.11 3.42 -9.28
C ALA A 8 -4.72 3.57 -8.62
N CYS A 9 -3.80 2.63 -8.88
CA CYS A 9 -2.42 2.73 -8.40
C CYS A 9 -1.69 3.92 -9.02
N LEU A 10 -1.98 4.27 -10.28
CA LEU A 10 -1.40 5.44 -10.94
C LEU A 10 -1.92 6.75 -10.33
N MET A 11 -3.12 6.75 -9.76
CA MET A 11 -3.66 7.88 -8.97
C MET A 11 -3.20 7.84 -7.49
N GLY A 12 -2.24 6.99 -7.15
CA GLY A 12 -1.71 6.81 -5.79
C GLY A 12 -2.70 6.17 -4.82
N ARG A 13 -3.79 5.56 -5.30
CA ARG A 13 -4.74 4.77 -4.49
C ARG A 13 -4.30 3.32 -4.52
N HIS A 14 -3.59 2.90 -3.47
CA HIS A 14 -3.17 1.52 -3.32
C HIS A 14 -4.07 0.78 -2.32
N GLU A 15 -4.26 -0.51 -2.56
CA GLU A 15 -4.93 -1.40 -1.61
C GLU A 15 -3.92 -2.46 -1.16
N PRO A 16 -3.68 -2.62 0.15
CA PRO A 16 -2.76 -3.63 0.64
C PRO A 16 -3.35 -5.02 0.40
N LEU A 17 -2.47 -5.97 0.18
CA LEU A 17 -2.79 -7.36 0.35
C LEU A 17 -2.92 -7.63 1.87
N ARG A 18 -4.15 -7.65 2.40
CA ARG A 18 -4.44 -7.73 3.85
C ARG A 18 -3.72 -8.87 4.59
N ARG A 19 -3.44 -9.98 3.90
CA ARG A 19 -2.71 -11.14 4.45
C ARG A 19 -1.19 -10.91 4.59
N ASN A 20 -0.65 -9.90 3.91
CA ASN A 20 0.77 -9.54 3.87
C ASN A 20 1.01 -8.15 4.46
N VAL A 21 0.12 -7.74 5.38
CA VAL A 21 0.26 -6.48 6.11
C VAL A 21 0.97 -6.79 7.41
N GLU A 22 2.09 -6.13 7.63
CA GLU A 22 2.94 -6.30 8.81
C GLU A 22 3.13 -4.95 9.50
N TRP A 23 3.36 -4.97 10.80
CA TRP A 23 3.68 -3.77 11.56
C TRP A 23 5.21 -3.66 11.69
N ASN A 24 5.80 -2.57 11.18
CA ASN A 24 7.26 -2.38 11.21
C ASN A 24 7.76 -1.63 12.45
N GLY A 25 6.92 -1.43 13.47
CA GLY A 25 7.23 -0.64 14.66
C GLY A 25 6.67 0.80 14.62
N LEU A 26 6.47 1.37 13.43
CA LEU A 26 5.99 2.75 13.26
C LEU A 26 4.68 2.83 12.46
N HIS A 27 4.58 2.04 11.40
CA HIS A 27 3.46 2.00 10.48
C HIS A 27 3.15 0.56 10.05
N TYR A 28 1.92 0.35 9.57
CA TYR A 28 1.60 -0.88 8.86
C TYR A 28 2.19 -0.79 7.45
N VAL A 29 3.04 -1.75 7.10
CA VAL A 29 3.63 -1.91 5.78
C VAL A 29 3.05 -3.14 5.09
N GLY A 30 3.11 -3.19 3.78
CA GLY A 30 2.71 -4.36 3.01
C GLY A 30 2.84 -4.10 1.52
N ASN A 31 2.34 -5.02 0.70
CA ASN A 31 2.39 -4.87 -0.76
C ASN A 31 1.01 -4.53 -1.33
N CYS A 32 0.99 -3.68 -2.35
CA CYS A 32 -0.22 -3.43 -3.11
C CYS A 32 -0.65 -4.70 -3.84
N ARG A 33 -1.91 -5.12 -3.66
CA ARG A 33 -2.46 -6.31 -4.33
C ARG A 33 -2.60 -6.17 -5.85
N HIS A 34 -2.47 -4.95 -6.39
CA HIS A 34 -2.67 -4.65 -7.82
C HIS A 34 -1.36 -4.41 -8.55
N CYS A 35 -0.46 -3.59 -8.00
CA CYS A 35 0.81 -3.25 -8.64
C CYS A 35 2.04 -3.90 -7.97
N GLY A 36 1.86 -4.62 -6.86
CA GLY A 36 2.96 -5.29 -6.15
C GLY A 36 3.88 -4.38 -5.33
N LYS A 37 3.87 -3.06 -5.57
CA LYS A 37 4.71 -2.08 -4.87
C LYS A 37 4.56 -2.14 -3.36
N GLU A 38 5.63 -1.86 -2.63
CA GLU A 38 5.59 -1.64 -1.19
C GLU A 38 4.77 -0.38 -0.87
N ILE A 39 3.84 -0.53 0.07
CA ILE A 39 2.96 0.52 0.53
C ILE A 39 2.94 0.58 2.05
N VAL A 40 2.69 1.76 2.57
CA VAL A 40 2.60 2.06 3.99
C VAL A 40 1.25 2.70 4.31
N ARG A 41 0.70 2.34 5.47
CA ARG A 41 -0.54 2.91 6.00
C ARG A 41 -0.24 4.19 6.77
N LEU A 42 -0.52 5.33 6.15
CA LEU A 42 -0.38 6.64 6.80
C LEU A 42 -1.49 6.91 7.81
N SER A 43 -2.72 6.43 7.53
CA SER A 43 -3.85 6.56 8.46
C SER A 43 -4.93 5.51 8.21
N HIS A 44 -6.03 5.56 8.97
CA HIS A 44 -7.11 4.58 8.82
C HIS A 44 -7.61 4.52 7.37
N ARG A 45 -7.41 3.37 6.70
CA ARG A 45 -7.71 3.11 5.27
C ARG A 45 -6.92 3.93 4.24
N LYS A 46 -5.95 4.75 4.65
CA LYS A 46 -5.08 5.49 3.71
C LYS A 46 -3.74 4.77 3.54
N TRP A 47 -3.57 4.15 2.39
CA TRP A 47 -2.35 3.48 1.98
C TRP A 47 -1.68 4.27 0.86
N ARG A 48 -0.37 4.44 0.95
CA ARG A 48 0.46 5.14 -0.03
C ARG A 48 1.69 4.32 -0.34
N GLU A 49 2.29 4.56 -1.51
CA GLU A 49 3.60 4.02 -1.85
C GLU A 49 4.60 4.38 -0.75
N LYS A 50 5.33 3.38 -0.26
CA LYS A 50 6.47 3.60 0.62
C LYS A 50 7.51 4.28 -0.28
N LEU A 51 7.69 5.60 -0.15
CA LEU A 51 8.88 6.24 -0.69
C LEU A 51 10.05 5.60 0.05
N SER A 52 10.65 4.58 -0.56
CA SER A 52 11.98 4.15 -0.18
C SER A 52 12.87 5.34 -0.47
N GLU A 53 13.28 6.06 0.57
CA GLU A 53 14.40 6.98 0.50
C GLU A 53 15.62 6.15 0.09
N ALA A 54 15.85 6.05 -1.22
CA ALA A 54 17.14 5.68 -1.77
C ALA A 54 18.02 6.91 -1.56
N GLY A 55 18.59 7.01 -0.35
CA GLY A 55 19.76 7.82 -0.06
C GLY A 55 21.01 7.14 -0.62
#